data_AF-A0A925RM85-F1
#
_entry.id   AF-A0A925RM85-F1
#
_cell.length_a   1.000
_cell.length_b   1.000
_cell.length_c   1.000
_cell.angle_alpha   90.00
_cell.angle_beta   90.00
_cell.angle_gamma   90.00
#
_symmetry.space_group_name_H-M   'P 1'
#
loop_
_entity.id
_entity.type
_entity.pdbx_description
1 polymer ?
#
loop_
_entity_poly.entity_id
_entity_poly.type
_entity_poly.pdbx_seq_one_letter_code
_entity_poly.pdbx_strand_id
1 'polypeptide(L)'
;SALPRIAFGYRKFDDAGFAGATVFETSPSVASALQRLRTTVPEVAAPVAGNPLFAIGAAVNPDATVAWLRSITDDIRAKPFTCPWLAPINQAGSELGEKLAAPLPPFLRGVRGFSLVVDRLTVEPFDIDGHLLIAGDRPTDLVTALTGAIPGFPSLAVKPDGRAVPLPIQQLHLPLRSAHIAMTPDRIVIAAGSASAQRATAHLATPAPRTSPLGLMAFDAARLQSLLAAFGEKDTASFGYLGDFGMSFDATTAGLSFEFWGDWPAPPAAIAK
;
A
#
# COMPACT_ATOMS: atom_id res chain seq x y z
N SER A 1 28.72 12.98 -7.39
CA SER A 1 27.49 12.16 -7.54
C SER A 1 27.01 12.33 -8.97
N ALA A 2 26.88 11.24 -9.74
CA ALA A 2 26.23 11.32 -11.05
C ALA A 2 24.71 11.39 -10.84
N LEU A 3 24.01 12.22 -11.61
CA LEU A 3 22.55 12.21 -11.65
C LEU A 3 22.08 10.82 -12.15
N PRO A 4 21.06 10.22 -11.54
CA PRO A 4 20.55 8.93 -11.98
C PRO A 4 20.04 9.05 -13.42
N ARG A 5 20.35 8.06 -14.26
CA ARG A 5 19.75 7.98 -15.59
C ARG A 5 18.29 7.58 -15.41
N ILE A 6 17.41 8.24 -16.17
CA ILE A 6 15.98 7.94 -16.17
C ILE A 6 15.64 7.34 -17.52
N ALA A 7 15.06 6.14 -17.51
CA ALA A 7 14.56 5.46 -18.70
C ALA A 7 13.02 5.39 -18.61
N PHE A 8 12.34 5.76 -19.68
CA PHE A 8 10.88 5.71 -19.78
C PHE A 8 10.48 4.82 -20.95
N GLY A 9 9.43 4.02 -20.76
CA GLY A 9 8.85 3.20 -21.83
C GLY A 9 7.38 2.92 -21.58
N TYR A 10 6.67 2.55 -22.65
CA TYR A 10 5.27 2.13 -22.58
C TYR A 10 5.09 0.77 -23.28
N ARG A 11 4.14 -0.01 -22.76
CA ARG A 11 3.70 -1.31 -23.31
C ARG A 11 2.38 -1.17 -24.05
N LYS A 12 1.53 -0.23 -23.61
CA LYS A 12 0.22 0.08 -24.20
C LYS A 12 0.04 1.59 -24.18
N PHE A 13 -0.45 2.15 -25.28
CA PHE A 13 -0.91 3.53 -25.38
C PHE A 13 -1.83 3.62 -26.60
N ASP A 14 -3.12 3.36 -26.39
CA ASP A 14 -4.14 3.28 -27.44
C ASP A 14 -5.48 3.83 -26.91
N ASP A 15 -6.53 3.77 -27.73
CA ASP A 15 -7.88 4.27 -27.39
C ASP A 15 -8.53 3.54 -26.20
N ALA A 16 -8.01 2.38 -25.80
CA ALA A 16 -8.52 1.58 -24.70
C ALA A 16 -7.70 1.73 -23.41
N GLY A 17 -6.56 2.44 -23.42
CA GLY A 17 -5.80 2.70 -22.20
C GLY A 17 -4.31 2.86 -22.39
N PHE A 18 -3.59 2.70 -21.29
CA PHE A 18 -2.15 2.88 -21.22
C PHE A 18 -1.50 1.95 -20.22
N ALA A 19 -0.24 1.64 -20.47
CA ALA A 19 0.63 0.95 -19.52
C ALA A 19 2.07 1.33 -19.81
N GLY A 20 2.84 1.68 -18.79
CA GLY A 20 4.23 2.05 -18.95
C GLY A 20 5.04 1.93 -17.67
N ALA A 21 6.31 2.27 -17.79
CA ALA A 21 7.26 2.22 -16.69
C ALA A 21 8.29 3.34 -16.81
N THR A 22 8.69 3.86 -15.65
CA THR A 22 9.86 4.72 -15.50
C THR A 22 10.87 4.01 -14.61
N VAL A 23 12.10 3.87 -15.08
CA VAL A 23 13.20 3.28 -14.31
C VAL A 23 14.22 4.37 -13.99
N PHE A 24 14.47 4.58 -12.70
CA PHE A 24 15.56 5.38 -12.18
C PHE A 24 16.75 4.45 -11.94
N GLU A 25 17.74 4.54 -12.83
CA GLU A 25 18.95 3.73 -12.72
C GLU A 25 19.80 4.24 -11.55
N THR A 26 20.23 3.30 -10.70
CA THR A 26 21.04 3.59 -9.51
C THR A 26 22.34 2.79 -9.55
N SER A 27 23.27 3.05 -8.63
CA SER A 27 24.43 2.16 -8.50
C SER A 27 24.00 0.75 -8.10
N PRO A 28 24.76 -0.30 -8.46
CA PRO A 28 24.44 -1.67 -8.06
C PRO A 28 24.29 -1.85 -6.53
N SER A 29 25.04 -1.09 -5.74
CA SER A 29 24.93 -1.08 -4.29
C SER A 29 23.58 -0.56 -3.78
N VAL A 30 23.05 0.51 -4.39
CA VAL A 30 21.74 1.09 -4.04
C VAL A 30 20.62 0.15 -4.50
N ALA A 31 20.68 -0.35 -5.73
CA ALA A 31 19.73 -1.35 -6.23
C ALA A 31 19.67 -2.59 -5.33
N SER A 32 20.82 -3.13 -4.93
CA SER A 32 20.91 -4.27 -4.02
C SER A 32 20.39 -3.96 -2.61
N ALA A 33 20.61 -2.75 -2.09
CA ALA A 33 20.04 -2.32 -0.81
C ALA A 33 18.51 -2.27 -0.85
N LEU A 34 17.95 -1.71 -1.92
CA LEU A 34 16.50 -1.61 -2.12
C LEU A 34 15.84 -2.98 -2.30
N GLN A 35 16.48 -3.90 -3.03
CA GLN A 35 15.99 -5.28 -3.18
C GLN A 35 15.91 -6.04 -1.84
N ARG A 36 16.80 -5.73 -0.88
CA ARG A 36 16.77 -6.33 0.46
C ARG A 36 15.61 -5.87 1.32
N LEU A 37 14.93 -4.78 0.95
CA LEU A 37 13.71 -4.32 1.62
C LEU A 37 12.52 -5.21 1.29
N ARG A 38 12.57 -5.90 0.14
CA ARG A 38 11.45 -6.65 -0.40
C ARG A 38 11.03 -7.78 0.52
N THR A 39 9.71 -7.93 0.63
CA THR A 39 9.05 -9.11 1.17
C THR A 39 8.06 -9.65 0.15
N THR A 40 7.30 -10.66 0.55
CA THR A 40 6.18 -11.16 -0.23
C THR A 40 4.91 -10.98 0.59
N VAL A 41 3.93 -10.32 0.00
CA VAL A 41 2.61 -10.11 0.61
C VAL A 41 1.56 -10.54 -0.40
N PRO A 42 0.62 -11.43 -0.03
CA PRO A 42 -0.54 -11.73 -0.87
C PRO A 42 -1.25 -10.44 -1.28
N GLU A 43 -1.78 -10.40 -2.49
CA GLU A 43 -2.58 -9.28 -3.02
C GLU A 43 -1.82 -7.96 -3.26
N VAL A 44 -0.58 -7.86 -2.82
CA VAL A 44 0.36 -6.86 -3.33
C VAL A 44 0.96 -7.41 -4.61
N ALA A 45 0.21 -7.27 -5.70
CA ALA A 45 0.56 -7.68 -7.04
C ALA A 45 0.14 -6.60 -8.06
N ALA A 46 0.91 -6.48 -9.13
CA ALA A 46 0.63 -5.55 -10.23
C ALA A 46 0.47 -6.33 -11.54
N PRO A 47 -0.58 -6.08 -12.35
CA PRO A 47 -1.74 -5.22 -12.03
C PRO A 47 -2.61 -5.83 -10.90
N VAL A 48 -3.40 -4.98 -10.23
CA VAL A 48 -4.34 -5.44 -9.20
C VAL A 48 -5.44 -6.27 -9.84
N ALA A 49 -5.80 -7.39 -9.24
CA ALA A 49 -6.91 -8.23 -9.70
C ALA A 49 -8.27 -7.65 -9.24
N GLY A 50 -9.29 -7.78 -10.10
CA GLY A 50 -10.62 -7.22 -9.85
C GLY A 50 -10.73 -5.74 -10.21
N ASN A 51 -11.80 -5.08 -9.75
CA ASN A 51 -12.02 -3.63 -9.89
C ASN A 51 -12.38 -3.07 -8.50
N PRO A 52 -11.36 -2.86 -7.64
CA PRO A 52 -11.58 -2.21 -6.36
C PRO A 52 -11.86 -0.73 -6.58
N LEU A 53 -12.70 -0.13 -5.72
CA LEU A 53 -12.77 1.33 -5.64
C LEU A 53 -11.39 1.92 -5.34
N PHE A 54 -10.65 1.26 -4.43
CA PHE A 54 -9.33 1.68 -4.01
C PHE A 54 -8.52 0.49 -3.47
N ALA A 55 -7.23 0.44 -3.78
CA ALA A 55 -6.29 -0.53 -3.22
C ALA A 55 -4.94 0.15 -2.93
N ILE A 56 -4.36 -0.12 -1.76
CA ILE A 56 -2.96 0.20 -1.44
C ILE A 56 -2.29 -1.06 -0.92
N GLY A 57 -1.07 -1.33 -1.38
CA GLY A 57 -0.23 -2.39 -0.83
C GLY A 57 1.20 -1.94 -0.60
N ALA A 58 1.85 -2.56 0.37
CA ALA A 58 3.30 -2.46 0.55
C ALA A 58 3.87 -3.82 0.95
N ALA A 59 4.94 -4.24 0.30
CA ALA A 59 5.67 -5.47 0.61
C ALA A 59 7.12 -5.13 0.97
N VAL A 60 7.27 -4.51 2.15
CA VAL A 60 8.53 -4.03 2.68
C VAL A 60 8.76 -4.52 4.10
N ASN A 61 10.00 -4.89 4.40
CA ASN A 61 10.42 -5.22 5.75
C ASN A 61 10.68 -3.90 6.52
N PRO A 62 9.88 -3.57 7.56
CA PRO A 62 10.04 -2.32 8.30
C PRO A 62 11.40 -2.19 8.98
N ASP A 63 11.93 -3.27 9.57
CA ASP A 63 13.23 -3.25 10.23
C ASP A 63 14.37 -2.98 9.23
N ALA A 64 14.33 -3.65 8.07
CA ALA A 64 15.29 -3.41 6.99
C ALA A 64 15.15 -1.99 6.42
N THR A 65 13.93 -1.49 6.30
CA THR A 65 13.63 -0.14 5.82
C THR A 65 14.21 0.91 6.77
N VAL A 66 13.98 0.78 8.07
CA VAL A 66 14.55 1.69 9.08
C VAL A 66 16.08 1.65 9.05
N ALA A 67 16.68 0.46 8.99
CA ALA A 67 18.13 0.33 8.91
C ALA A 67 18.72 0.99 7.64
N TRP A 68 18.06 0.79 6.50
CA TRP A 68 18.45 1.41 5.24
C TRP A 68 18.31 2.93 5.29
N LEU A 69 17.16 3.46 5.76
CA LEU A 69 16.97 4.90 5.88
C LEU A 69 18.00 5.53 6.84
N ARG A 70 18.34 4.87 7.94
CA ARG A 70 19.42 5.32 8.85
C ARG A 70 20.76 5.43 8.11
N SER A 71 21.11 4.43 7.30
CA SER A 71 22.34 4.48 6.50
C SER A 71 22.38 5.67 5.53
N ILE A 72 21.24 6.01 4.91
CA ILE A 72 21.13 7.21 4.06
C ILE A 72 21.35 8.48 4.89
N THR A 73 20.72 8.59 6.06
CA THR A 73 20.85 9.78 6.91
C THR A 73 22.28 9.95 7.43
N ASP A 74 22.97 8.86 7.74
CA ASP A 74 24.37 8.87 8.18
C ASP A 74 25.30 9.26 7.04
N ASP A 75 25.06 8.78 5.81
CA ASP A 75 25.82 9.16 4.62
C ASP A 75 25.64 10.66 4.30
N ILE A 76 24.42 11.20 4.39
CA ILE A 76 24.15 12.63 4.20
C ILE A 76 24.86 13.45 5.28
N ARG A 77 24.84 13.00 6.54
CA ARG A 77 25.53 13.70 7.65
C ARG A 77 27.05 13.68 7.48
N ALA A 78 27.62 12.55 7.03
CA ALA A 78 29.04 12.41 6.80
C ALA A 78 29.53 13.18 5.57
N LYS A 79 28.68 13.32 4.54
CA LYS A 79 28.98 13.98 3.27
C LYS A 79 27.81 14.85 2.82
N PRO A 80 27.59 16.00 3.47
CA PRO A 80 26.47 16.87 3.14
C PRO A 80 26.60 17.41 1.72
N PHE A 81 25.47 17.61 1.06
CA PHE A 81 25.44 18.24 -0.24
C PHE A 81 25.91 19.69 -0.13
N THR A 82 26.93 20.07 -0.92
CA THR A 82 27.51 21.43 -0.92
C THR A 82 26.80 22.38 -1.89
N CYS A 83 26.00 21.84 -2.82
CA CYS A 83 25.20 22.63 -3.75
C CYS A 83 24.05 23.34 -2.98
N PRO A 84 23.91 24.67 -3.06
CA PRO A 84 22.87 25.40 -2.33
C PRO A 84 21.46 24.90 -2.64
N TRP A 85 21.20 24.44 -3.87
CA TRP A 85 19.90 23.92 -4.29
C TRP A 85 19.53 22.59 -3.64
N LEU A 86 20.52 21.86 -3.11
CA LEU A 86 20.34 20.58 -2.42
C LEU A 86 20.44 20.72 -0.89
N ALA A 87 20.61 21.94 -0.37
CA ALA A 87 20.60 22.19 1.07
C ALA A 87 19.33 21.67 1.78
N PRO A 88 18.12 21.73 1.19
CA PRO A 88 16.93 21.14 1.80
C PRO A 88 17.04 19.63 2.04
N ILE A 89 17.83 18.90 1.23
CA ILE A 89 18.05 17.46 1.41
C ILE A 89 18.88 17.19 2.66
N ASN A 90 19.87 18.03 2.96
CA ASN A 90 20.65 17.91 4.19
C ASN A 90 19.75 18.08 5.43
N GLN A 91 18.87 19.08 5.40
CA GLN A 91 17.92 19.33 6.48
C GLN A 91 16.96 18.14 6.64
N ALA A 92 16.33 17.69 5.55
CA ALA A 92 15.44 16.53 5.57
C ALA A 92 16.14 15.26 6.07
N GLY A 93 17.40 15.04 5.71
CA GLY A 93 18.22 13.94 6.21
C GLY A 93 18.45 14.01 7.73
N SER A 94 18.70 15.21 8.27
CA SER A 94 18.84 15.40 9.72
C SER A 94 17.53 15.12 10.46
N GLU A 95 16.42 15.72 10.00
CA GLU A 95 15.09 15.54 10.61
C GLU A 95 14.63 14.08 10.55
N LEU A 96 14.89 13.40 9.44
CA LEU A 96 14.61 11.98 9.30
C LEU A 96 15.48 11.16 10.27
N GLY A 97 16.76 11.48 10.41
CA GLY A 97 17.66 10.80 11.34
C GLY A 97 17.17 10.89 12.79
N GLU A 98 16.67 12.05 13.21
CA GLU A 98 16.07 12.24 14.55
C GLU A 98 14.82 11.38 14.73
N LYS A 99 13.91 11.35 13.74
CA LYS A 99 12.71 10.49 13.79
C LYS A 99 13.06 9.02 13.84
N LEU A 100 14.08 8.60 13.10
CA LEU A 100 14.56 7.22 13.07
C LEU A 100 15.35 6.83 14.33
N ALA A 101 15.71 7.77 15.22
CA ALA A 101 16.31 7.44 16.50
C ALA A 101 15.31 6.75 17.45
N ALA A 102 14.01 7.04 17.28
CA ALA A 102 12.96 6.32 18.00
C ALA A 102 12.91 4.85 17.55
N PRO A 103 12.69 3.90 18.49
CA PRO A 103 12.52 2.51 18.12
C PRO A 103 11.22 2.32 17.32
N LEU A 104 11.25 1.37 16.39
CA LEU A 104 10.04 0.98 15.66
C LEU A 104 8.95 0.54 16.66
N PRO A 105 7.69 1.03 16.52
CA PRO A 105 6.59 0.61 17.35
C PRO A 105 6.47 -0.92 17.42
N PRO A 106 6.24 -1.51 18.62
CA PRO A 106 6.24 -2.97 18.79
C PRO A 106 5.29 -3.72 17.83
N PHE A 107 4.17 -3.11 17.45
CA PHE A 107 3.19 -3.71 16.55
C PHE A 107 3.67 -3.83 15.09
N LEU A 108 4.69 -3.07 14.68
CA LEU A 108 5.28 -3.18 13.34
C LEU A 108 6.40 -4.24 13.26
N ARG A 109 6.85 -4.77 14.40
CA ARG A 109 7.93 -5.77 14.43
C ARG A 109 7.45 -7.11 13.87
N GLY A 110 8.20 -7.63 12.92
CA GLY A 110 7.85 -8.87 12.22
C GLY A 110 6.71 -8.72 11.20
N VAL A 111 6.21 -7.50 10.97
CA VAL A 111 5.33 -7.22 9.82
C VAL A 111 6.17 -7.32 8.55
N ARG A 112 5.64 -8.01 7.55
CA ARG A 112 6.23 -8.13 6.22
C ARG A 112 5.57 -7.18 5.22
N GLY A 113 4.37 -6.72 5.52
CA GLY A 113 3.67 -5.71 4.73
C GLY A 113 2.17 -5.86 4.84
N PHE A 114 1.44 -5.16 3.98
CA PHE A 114 -0.02 -5.11 4.02
C PHE A 114 -0.63 -4.93 2.63
N SER A 115 -1.90 -5.29 2.51
CA SER A 115 -2.78 -4.95 1.40
C SER A 115 -4.10 -4.43 1.97
N LEU A 116 -4.49 -3.21 1.63
CA LEU A 116 -5.78 -2.63 1.92
C LEU A 116 -6.56 -2.54 0.62
N VAL A 117 -7.75 -3.13 0.58
CA VAL A 117 -8.65 -3.08 -0.56
C VAL A 117 -10.01 -2.61 -0.09
N VAL A 118 -10.55 -1.61 -0.76
CA VAL A 118 -11.93 -1.16 -0.62
C VAL A 118 -12.62 -1.48 -1.94
N ASP A 119 -13.54 -2.44 -1.90
CA ASP A 119 -14.33 -2.82 -3.05
C ASP A 119 -15.43 -1.79 -3.31
N ARG A 120 -16.10 -1.31 -2.25
CA ARG A 120 -17.25 -0.40 -2.34
C ARG A 120 -17.35 0.45 -1.09
N LEU A 121 -17.75 1.70 -1.26
CA LEU A 121 -18.09 2.62 -0.18
C LEU A 121 -19.29 3.46 -0.62
N THR A 122 -20.32 3.56 0.21
CA THR A 122 -21.49 4.43 0.00
C THR A 122 -21.65 5.37 1.20
N VAL A 123 -22.15 6.59 0.96
CA VAL A 123 -22.30 7.61 2.01
C VAL A 123 -23.69 7.55 2.64
N GLU A 124 -24.74 7.42 1.82
CA GLU A 124 -26.13 7.42 2.28
C GLU A 124 -26.94 6.28 1.64
N PRO A 125 -27.28 5.22 2.40
CA PRO A 125 -26.77 4.92 3.74
C PRO A 125 -25.27 4.60 3.73
N PHE A 126 -24.59 4.84 4.86
CA PHE A 126 -23.18 4.48 4.97
C PHE A 126 -23.02 2.96 4.92
N ASP A 127 -22.16 2.48 4.02
CA ASP A 127 -21.82 1.07 3.90
C ASP A 127 -20.44 0.92 3.24
N ILE A 128 -19.69 -0.11 3.65
CA ILE A 128 -18.36 -0.38 3.13
C ILE A 128 -18.14 -1.88 2.96
N ASP A 129 -17.56 -2.24 1.83
CA ASP A 129 -17.02 -3.55 1.54
C ASP A 129 -15.53 -3.43 1.28
N GLY A 130 -14.74 -4.23 1.99
CA GLY A 130 -13.30 -4.26 1.81
C GLY A 130 -12.60 -5.07 2.88
N HIS A 131 -11.28 -5.11 2.80
CA HIS A 131 -10.43 -5.80 3.76
C HIS A 131 -9.04 -5.21 3.86
N LEU A 132 -8.41 -5.46 4.99
CA LEU A 132 -7.01 -5.23 5.27
C LEU A 132 -6.36 -6.59 5.54
N LEU A 133 -5.41 -6.98 4.71
CA LEU A 133 -4.50 -8.09 4.94
C LEU A 133 -3.18 -7.56 5.50
N ILE A 134 -2.69 -8.13 6.58
CA ILE A 134 -1.36 -7.85 7.14
C ILE A 134 -0.58 -9.16 7.17
N ALA A 135 0.53 -9.21 6.45
CA ALA A 135 1.44 -10.36 6.45
C ALA A 135 2.55 -10.15 7.49
N GLY A 136 2.96 -11.20 8.19
CA GLY A 136 3.97 -11.10 9.22
C GLY A 136 4.28 -12.40 9.93
N ASP A 137 5.39 -12.42 10.66
CA ASP A 137 5.88 -13.62 11.36
C ASP A 137 5.22 -13.81 12.73
N ARG A 138 4.49 -12.79 13.22
CA ARG A 138 3.92 -12.73 14.58
C ARG A 138 2.48 -12.20 14.61
N PRO A 139 1.54 -12.79 13.85
CA PRO A 139 0.18 -12.26 13.77
C PRO A 139 -0.54 -12.28 15.13
N THR A 140 -0.32 -13.29 15.98
CA THR A 140 -0.92 -13.32 17.33
C THR A 140 -0.53 -12.11 18.19
N ASP A 141 0.74 -11.69 18.12
CA ASP A 141 1.22 -10.51 18.85
C ASP A 141 0.59 -9.23 18.29
N LEU A 142 0.36 -9.16 16.98
CA LEU A 142 -0.32 -8.03 16.35
C LEU A 142 -1.79 -7.95 16.80
N VAL A 143 -2.53 -9.07 16.82
CA VAL A 143 -3.91 -9.09 17.35
C VAL A 143 -3.94 -8.66 18.81
N THR A 144 -3.00 -9.14 19.62
CA THR A 144 -2.88 -8.74 21.04
C THR A 144 -2.60 -7.25 21.18
N ALA A 145 -1.69 -6.70 20.38
CA ALA A 145 -1.37 -5.27 20.38
C ALA A 145 -2.56 -4.41 19.92
N LEU A 146 -3.26 -4.82 18.86
CA LEU A 146 -4.43 -4.12 18.35
C LEU A 146 -5.58 -4.10 19.37
N THR A 147 -5.89 -5.24 19.98
CA THR A 147 -6.95 -5.33 21.00
C THR A 147 -6.58 -4.55 22.27
N GLY A 148 -5.32 -4.59 22.70
CA GLY A 148 -4.84 -3.83 23.84
C GLY A 148 -4.78 -2.30 23.61
N ALA A 149 -4.71 -1.85 22.36
CA ALA A 149 -4.68 -0.43 22.01
C ALA A 149 -6.06 0.25 22.07
N ILE A 150 -7.15 -0.52 22.12
CA ILE A 150 -8.53 0.00 22.10
C ILE A 150 -9.12 -0.12 23.52
N PRO A 151 -9.31 0.99 24.24
CA PRO A 151 -9.87 0.96 25.59
C PRO A 151 -11.27 0.31 25.62
N GLY A 152 -11.48 -0.62 26.56
CA GLY A 152 -12.78 -1.30 26.73
C GLY A 152 -13.08 -2.38 25.69
N PHE A 153 -12.16 -2.64 24.76
CA PHE A 153 -12.31 -3.69 23.78
C PHE A 153 -12.05 -5.06 24.42
N PRO A 154 -12.96 -6.05 24.31
CA PRO A 154 -12.76 -7.36 24.89
C PRO A 154 -11.58 -8.06 24.23
N SER A 155 -10.91 -8.92 24.98
CA SER A 155 -9.92 -9.83 24.39
C SER A 155 -10.60 -10.68 23.32
N LEU A 156 -10.13 -10.57 22.07
CA LEU A 156 -10.60 -11.42 20.98
C LEU A 156 -9.76 -12.70 20.94
N ALA A 157 -10.42 -13.84 21.11
CA ALA A 157 -9.81 -15.15 20.93
C ALA A 157 -9.71 -15.52 19.44
N VAL A 158 -8.86 -14.80 18.68
CA VAL A 158 -8.58 -15.14 17.28
C VAL A 158 -7.49 -16.21 17.23
N LYS A 159 -7.82 -17.38 16.68
CA LYS A 159 -6.87 -18.48 16.49
C LYS A 159 -6.28 -18.44 15.09
N PRO A 160 -5.05 -18.96 14.87
CA PRO A 160 -4.45 -19.07 13.55
C PRO A 160 -5.02 -20.27 12.76
N ASP A 161 -6.34 -20.46 12.79
CA ASP A 161 -7.06 -21.58 12.18
C ASP A 161 -7.85 -21.17 10.91
N GLY A 162 -7.69 -19.93 10.47
CA GLY A 162 -8.35 -19.36 9.32
C GLY A 162 -9.83 -19.02 9.52
N ARG A 163 -10.38 -19.23 10.72
CA ARG A 163 -11.81 -18.96 10.98
C ARG A 163 -12.03 -17.49 11.31
N ALA A 164 -13.05 -16.92 10.68
CA ALA A 164 -13.49 -15.57 10.97
C ALA A 164 -14.13 -15.47 12.37
N VAL A 165 -13.69 -14.48 13.13
CA VAL A 165 -14.23 -14.08 14.43
C VAL A 165 -14.86 -12.68 14.27
N PRO A 166 -16.10 -12.46 14.73
CA PRO A 166 -16.74 -11.16 14.63
C PRO A 166 -16.03 -10.11 15.49
N LEU A 167 -15.91 -8.90 14.97
CA LEU A 167 -15.42 -7.75 15.72
C LEU A 167 -16.59 -7.04 16.42
N PRO A 168 -16.42 -6.56 17.66
CA PRO A 168 -17.45 -5.79 18.39
C PRO A 168 -17.51 -4.34 17.87
N ILE A 169 -17.93 -4.17 16.62
CA ILE A 169 -17.97 -2.89 15.90
C ILE A 169 -18.83 -1.82 16.58
N GLN A 170 -19.83 -2.20 17.37
CA GLN A 170 -20.67 -1.26 18.12
C GLN A 170 -19.85 -0.50 19.18
N GLN A 171 -18.87 -1.14 19.80
CA GLN A 171 -17.97 -0.50 20.78
C GLN A 171 -16.96 0.44 20.11
N LEU A 172 -16.66 0.19 18.84
CA LEU A 172 -15.77 1.02 18.04
C LEU A 172 -16.44 2.30 17.52
N HIS A 173 -17.76 2.46 17.74
CA HIS A 173 -18.57 3.55 17.18
C HIS A 173 -18.39 3.71 15.66
N LEU A 174 -18.07 2.61 14.97
CA LEU A 174 -17.90 2.61 13.52
C LEU A 174 -19.27 2.36 12.88
N PRO A 175 -19.65 3.11 11.83
CA PRO A 175 -20.90 2.92 11.11
C PRO A 175 -20.87 1.67 10.20
N LEU A 176 -20.30 0.55 10.68
CA LEU A 176 -20.18 -0.70 9.94
C LEU A 176 -21.36 -1.61 10.25
N ARG A 177 -21.86 -2.30 9.22
CA ARG A 177 -22.89 -3.35 9.41
C ARG A 177 -22.32 -4.62 10.05
N SER A 178 -21.13 -5.01 9.62
CA SER A 178 -20.44 -6.20 10.09
C SER A 178 -18.94 -6.07 9.81
N ALA A 179 -18.11 -6.58 10.71
CA ALA A 179 -16.69 -6.75 10.47
C ALA A 179 -16.19 -8.03 11.15
N HIS A 180 -15.22 -8.69 10.52
CA HIS A 180 -14.63 -9.93 11.01
C HIS A 180 -13.12 -9.88 10.88
N ILE A 181 -12.45 -10.57 11.80
CA ILE A 181 -11.01 -10.83 11.76
C ILE A 181 -10.77 -12.32 11.62
N ALA A 182 -9.82 -12.71 10.78
CA ALA A 182 -9.36 -14.08 10.66
C ALA A 182 -7.83 -14.10 10.61
N MET A 183 -7.21 -15.22 10.99
CA MET A 183 -5.75 -15.33 11.08
C MET A 183 -5.26 -16.72 10.66
N THR A 184 -4.09 -16.76 10.02
CA THR A 184 -3.23 -17.94 9.87
C THR A 184 -1.89 -17.66 10.58
N PRO A 185 -0.94 -18.62 10.65
CA PRO A 185 0.35 -18.39 11.30
C PRO A 185 1.19 -17.24 10.70
N ASP A 186 0.91 -16.81 9.47
CA ASP A 186 1.73 -15.86 8.70
C ASP A 186 1.00 -14.57 8.28
N ARG A 187 -0.29 -14.42 8.58
CA ARG A 187 -1.07 -13.22 8.23
C ARG A 187 -2.40 -13.11 8.97
N ILE A 188 -2.95 -11.90 8.96
CA ILE A 188 -4.28 -11.54 9.46
C ILE A 188 -5.07 -10.90 8.32
N VAL A 189 -6.37 -11.15 8.28
CA VAL A 189 -7.31 -10.37 7.47
C VAL A 189 -8.38 -9.79 8.37
N ILE A 190 -8.59 -8.48 8.27
CA ILE A 190 -9.73 -7.76 8.83
C ILE A 190 -10.62 -7.36 7.66
N ALA A 191 -11.88 -7.80 7.64
CA ALA A 191 -12.82 -7.52 6.57
C ALA A 191 -14.06 -6.80 7.11
N ALA A 192 -14.60 -5.89 6.32
CA ALA A 192 -15.84 -5.16 6.60
C ALA A 192 -16.90 -5.45 5.52
N GLY A 193 -18.17 -5.25 5.89
CA GLY A 193 -19.34 -5.42 5.03
C GLY A 193 -20.15 -6.67 5.33
N SER A 194 -21.27 -6.84 4.63
CA SER A 194 -22.22 -7.95 4.86
C SER A 194 -21.61 -9.33 4.67
N ALA A 195 -20.63 -9.46 3.78
CA ALA A 195 -19.88 -10.69 3.51
C ALA A 195 -18.54 -10.79 4.28
N SER A 196 -18.33 -9.97 5.31
CA SER A 196 -17.03 -9.85 6.02
C SER A 196 -16.45 -11.18 6.51
N ALA A 197 -17.26 -12.11 7.04
CA ALA A 197 -16.77 -13.41 7.50
C ALA A 197 -16.19 -14.26 6.36
N GLN A 198 -16.91 -14.33 5.23
CA GLN A 198 -16.49 -15.04 4.03
C GLN A 198 -15.24 -14.37 3.44
N ARG A 199 -15.24 -13.04 3.31
CA ARG A 199 -14.12 -12.24 2.81
C ARG A 199 -12.87 -12.48 3.64
N ALA A 200 -12.95 -12.38 4.97
CA ALA A 200 -11.82 -12.62 5.86
C ALA A 200 -11.19 -14.01 5.65
N THR A 201 -12.03 -15.05 5.52
CA THR A 201 -11.57 -16.42 5.29
C THR A 201 -10.99 -16.60 3.88
N ALA A 202 -11.62 -16.03 2.85
CA ALA A 202 -11.20 -16.18 1.46
C ALA A 202 -9.84 -15.52 1.19
N HIS A 203 -9.61 -14.31 1.70
CA HIS A 203 -8.35 -13.58 1.47
C HIS A 203 -7.16 -14.17 2.26
N LEU A 204 -7.42 -14.90 3.36
CA LEU A 204 -6.36 -15.71 3.99
C LEU A 204 -5.84 -16.81 3.06
N ALA A 205 -6.72 -17.39 2.25
CA ALA A 205 -6.38 -18.45 1.31
C ALA A 205 -5.69 -17.94 0.03
N THR A 206 -5.57 -16.61 -0.16
CA THR A 206 -4.87 -16.04 -1.31
C THR A 206 -3.40 -16.49 -1.29
N PRO A 207 -2.91 -17.17 -2.34
CA PRO A 207 -1.51 -17.57 -2.40
C PRO A 207 -0.60 -16.32 -2.44
N ALA A 208 0.51 -16.38 -1.72
CA ALA A 208 1.53 -15.35 -1.82
C ALA A 208 2.16 -15.42 -3.23
N PRO A 209 2.32 -14.29 -3.95
CA PRO A 209 2.97 -14.29 -5.26
C PRO A 209 4.45 -14.65 -5.14
N ARG A 210 5.12 -14.98 -6.26
CA ARG A 210 6.58 -15.19 -6.23
C ARG A 210 7.33 -13.93 -5.81
N THR A 211 6.81 -12.77 -6.23
CA THR A 211 7.36 -11.44 -5.95
C THR A 211 6.21 -10.47 -5.78
N SER A 212 6.33 -9.59 -4.78
CA SER A 212 5.47 -8.40 -4.63
C SER A 212 6.28 -7.15 -4.97
N PRO A 213 5.69 -6.12 -5.62
CA PRO A 213 6.31 -4.81 -5.68
C PRO A 213 6.44 -4.23 -4.25
N LEU A 214 7.44 -3.38 -4.04
CA LEU A 214 7.62 -2.70 -2.74
C LEU A 214 6.39 -1.88 -2.35
N GLY A 215 5.74 -1.24 -3.32
CA GLY A 215 4.51 -0.47 -3.12
C GLY A 215 3.54 -0.62 -4.30
N LEU A 216 2.27 -0.44 -4.01
CA LEU A 216 1.16 -0.55 -4.96
C LEU A 216 0.06 0.43 -4.57
N MET A 217 -0.54 1.06 -5.56
CA MET A 217 -1.78 1.80 -5.41
C MET A 217 -2.63 1.61 -6.67
N ALA A 218 -3.93 1.39 -6.53
CA ALA A 218 -4.88 1.36 -7.63
C ALA A 218 -6.23 1.93 -7.20
N PHE A 219 -6.99 2.50 -8.14
CA PHE A 219 -8.31 3.03 -7.88
C PHE A 219 -9.13 3.13 -9.17
N ASP A 220 -10.44 3.05 -9.03
CA ASP A 220 -11.38 3.45 -10.08
C ASP A 220 -11.67 4.94 -9.91
N ALA A 221 -11.16 5.76 -10.83
CA ALA A 221 -11.25 7.20 -10.72
C ALA A 221 -12.68 7.72 -10.84
N ALA A 222 -13.52 7.10 -11.68
CA ALA A 222 -14.92 7.50 -11.86
C ALA A 222 -15.75 7.21 -10.61
N ARG A 223 -15.57 6.04 -10.00
CA ARG A 223 -16.24 5.66 -8.75
C ARG A 223 -15.72 6.48 -7.58
N LEU A 224 -14.42 6.76 -7.51
CA LEU A 224 -13.83 7.61 -6.48
C LEU A 224 -14.33 9.06 -6.60
N GLN A 225 -14.40 9.62 -7.81
CA GLN A 225 -14.95 10.95 -8.04
C GLN A 225 -16.43 11.02 -7.63
N SER A 226 -17.23 10.00 -7.99
CA SER A 226 -18.63 9.91 -7.59
C SER A 226 -18.79 9.88 -6.06
N LEU A 227 -17.89 9.19 -5.37
CA LEU A 227 -17.85 9.15 -3.91
C LEU A 227 -17.48 10.51 -3.30
N LEU A 228 -16.42 11.17 -3.79
CA LEU A 228 -16.00 12.48 -3.29
C LEU A 228 -17.09 13.54 -3.50
N ALA A 229 -17.78 13.50 -4.63
CA ALA A 229 -18.95 14.35 -4.89
C ALA A 229 -20.08 14.11 -3.87
N ALA A 230 -20.31 12.85 -3.47
CA ALA A 230 -21.29 12.52 -2.42
C ALA A 230 -20.88 13.06 -1.03
N PHE A 231 -19.59 13.30 -0.78
CA PHE A 231 -19.09 14.00 0.41
C PHE A 231 -19.12 15.53 0.29
N GLY A 232 -19.62 16.07 -0.83
CA GLY A 232 -19.74 17.52 -1.04
C GLY A 232 -18.46 18.19 -1.56
N GLU A 233 -17.44 17.43 -1.96
CA GLU A 233 -16.30 17.99 -2.69
C GLU A 233 -16.74 18.35 -4.13
N LYS A 234 -16.73 19.64 -4.44
CA LYS A 234 -17.16 20.19 -5.74
C LYS A 234 -16.02 20.45 -6.72
N ASP A 235 -14.78 20.43 -6.24
CA ASP A 235 -13.57 20.78 -6.99
C ASP A 235 -12.53 19.65 -6.93
N THR A 236 -12.99 18.43 -7.24
CA THR A 236 -12.07 17.31 -7.43
C THR A 236 -11.38 17.52 -8.78
N ALA A 237 -10.08 17.79 -8.78
CA ALA A 237 -9.27 17.82 -10.00
C ALA A 237 -9.69 16.66 -10.91
N SER A 238 -10.22 16.98 -12.10
CA SER A 238 -11.02 16.02 -12.86
C SER A 238 -10.14 14.88 -13.38
N PHE A 239 -10.07 13.79 -12.62
CA PHE A 239 -9.54 12.50 -13.11
C PHE A 239 -10.59 11.76 -13.93
N GLY A 240 -11.71 12.40 -14.29
CA GLY A 240 -12.80 11.78 -15.07
C GLY A 240 -12.41 11.34 -16.50
N TYR A 241 -11.17 11.56 -16.93
CA TYR A 241 -10.59 10.98 -18.14
C TYR A 241 -9.85 9.65 -17.88
N LEU A 242 -9.68 9.25 -16.61
CA LEU A 242 -9.15 7.96 -16.19
C LEU A 242 -10.33 7.10 -15.74
N GLY A 243 -10.34 5.83 -16.12
CA GLY A 243 -11.22 4.84 -15.50
C GLY A 243 -10.46 4.18 -14.36
N ASP A 244 -10.10 2.91 -14.54
CA ASP A 244 -9.21 2.19 -13.65
C ASP A 244 -7.78 2.72 -13.84
N PHE A 245 -7.14 3.09 -12.73
CA PHE A 245 -5.76 3.52 -12.70
C PHE A 245 -4.99 2.76 -11.64
N GLY A 246 -3.73 2.41 -11.94
CA GLY A 246 -2.84 1.86 -10.94
C GLY A 246 -1.38 2.23 -11.17
N MET A 247 -0.65 2.21 -10.08
CA MET A 247 0.79 2.38 -10.05
C MET A 247 1.43 1.40 -9.08
N SER A 248 2.64 0.95 -9.41
CA SER A 248 3.46 0.16 -8.51
C SER A 248 4.89 0.68 -8.48
N PHE A 249 5.54 0.50 -7.35
CA PHE A 249 6.91 0.88 -7.09
C PHE A 249 7.69 -0.37 -6.74
N ASP A 250 8.81 -0.61 -7.41
CA ASP A 250 9.61 -1.80 -7.17
C ASP A 250 11.12 -1.57 -7.37
N ALA A 251 11.92 -2.43 -6.74
CA ALA A 251 13.38 -2.45 -6.91
C ALA A 251 13.80 -3.53 -7.92
N THR A 252 14.44 -3.10 -9.01
CA THR A 252 15.00 -3.96 -10.07
C THR A 252 16.52 -4.04 -9.94
N THR A 253 17.17 -4.81 -10.81
CA THR A 253 18.65 -4.85 -10.88
C THR A 253 19.25 -3.55 -11.40
N ALA A 254 18.49 -2.77 -12.18
CA ALA A 254 18.93 -1.47 -12.70
C ALA A 254 18.71 -0.33 -11.68
N GLY A 255 17.73 -0.45 -10.78
CA GLY A 255 17.41 0.57 -9.78
C GLY A 255 15.95 0.53 -9.37
N LEU A 256 15.28 1.68 -9.38
CA LEU A 256 13.88 1.80 -8.98
C LEU A 256 12.97 1.86 -10.20
N SER A 257 11.95 1.01 -10.25
CA SER A 257 10.93 1.01 -11.28
C SER A 257 9.62 1.54 -10.73
N PHE A 258 9.00 2.44 -11.48
CA PHE A 258 7.63 2.91 -11.28
C PHE A 258 6.82 2.45 -12.48
N GLU A 259 6.01 1.42 -12.29
CA GLU A 259 5.06 1.00 -13.32
C GLU A 259 3.72 1.68 -13.11
N PHE A 260 3.04 2.01 -14.19
CA PHE A 260 1.70 2.57 -14.17
C PHE A 260 0.86 1.94 -15.27
N TRP A 261 -0.45 1.86 -15.04
CA TRP A 261 -1.41 1.35 -16.00
C TRP A 261 -2.77 2.00 -15.76
N GLY A 262 -3.60 1.96 -16.79
CA GLY A 262 -4.99 2.32 -16.67
C GLY A 262 -5.73 2.26 -17.98
N ASP A 263 -7.01 2.63 -17.93
CA ASP A 263 -7.88 2.76 -19.09
C ASP A 263 -8.45 4.17 -19.22
N TRP A 264 -9.04 4.41 -20.39
CA TRP A 264 -9.76 5.64 -20.69
C TRP A 264 -11.26 5.33 -20.67
N PRO A 265 -12.09 6.03 -19.89
CA PRO A 265 -13.55 5.87 -19.92
C PRO A 265 -14.15 6.37 -21.24
N ALA A 266 -13.45 7.31 -21.90
CA ALA A 266 -13.63 7.72 -23.28
C ALA A 266 -12.25 8.04 -23.86
N PRO A 267 -11.94 7.70 -25.13
CA PRO A 267 -10.63 7.99 -25.71
C PRO A 267 -10.35 9.50 -25.61
N PRO A 268 -9.14 9.93 -25.18
CA PRO A 268 -8.81 11.33 -25.16
C PRO A 268 -9.05 11.92 -26.55
N ALA A 269 -9.70 13.08 -26.61
CA ALA A 269 -10.06 13.79 -27.85
C ALA A 269 -8.81 14.35 -28.56
N ALA A 270 -7.84 13.51 -28.88
CA ALA A 270 -6.65 13.78 -29.67
C ALA A 270 -5.83 12.50 -29.92
N ILE A 271 -6.38 11.53 -30.64
CA ILE A 271 -5.59 10.62 -31.50
C ILE A 271 -6.22 10.61 -32.91
N ALA A 272 -6.52 11.81 -33.40
CA ALA A 272 -6.90 12.05 -34.79
C ALA A 272 -6.03 13.20 -35.33
N LYS A 273 -4.77 12.89 -35.61
CA LYS A 273 -3.95 13.56 -36.64
C LYS A 273 -3.01 12.55 -37.25
#